data_AF-A0A7S1MF29-F1
#
_entry.id   AF-A0A7S1MF29-F1
#
_cell.length_a   1.000
_cell.length_b   1.000
_cell.length_c   1.000
_cell.angle_alpha   90.00
_cell.angle_beta   90.00
_cell.angle_gamma   90.00
#
_symmetry.space_group_name_H-M   'P 1'
#
loop_
_entity.id
_entity.type
_entity.pdbx_description
1 polymer ?
#
loop_
_entity_poly.entity_id
_entity_poly.type
_entity_poly.pdbx_seq_one_letter_code
_entity_poly.pdbx_strand_id
1 'polypeptide(L)'
;MGGPATIDGEPLAHTDNFFVAPIVLDGLEWPTCEHYYQASKFSEDRGQEARSAVEEIRSAESGPRSWSLAQRRGDLLRADWEHVRVNVMYRAVSAKYAQHPSLAAELAATSGPIETSLSTADWQRMNRLILERVREELRPPSERNER
;
A
#
# COMPACT_ATOMS: atom_id res chain seq x y z
N MET A 1 10.00 -1.41 -8.56
CA MET A 1 8.92 -1.54 -7.55
C MET A 1 7.66 -1.03 -8.20
N GLY A 2 6.57 -1.77 -8.02
CA GLY A 2 5.22 -1.30 -8.28
C GLY A 2 4.86 -1.19 -9.76
N GLY A 3 3.62 -1.55 -10.02
CA GLY A 3 2.93 -1.55 -11.28
C GLY A 3 1.56 -2.19 -11.02
N PRO A 4 0.57 -1.93 -11.86
CA PRO A 4 -0.73 -2.55 -11.69
C PRO A 4 -0.59 -4.07 -11.75
N ALA A 5 -1.30 -4.75 -10.86
CA ALA A 5 -1.51 -6.17 -10.99
C ALA A 5 -2.36 -6.47 -12.23
N THR A 6 -2.02 -7.55 -12.91
CA THR A 6 -2.86 -8.13 -13.94
C THR A 6 -3.82 -9.12 -13.31
N ILE A 7 -5.10 -9.03 -13.64
CA ILE A 7 -6.15 -9.94 -13.17
C ILE A 7 -6.98 -10.32 -14.39
N ASP A 8 -7.13 -11.63 -14.64
CA ASP A 8 -7.81 -12.15 -15.84
C ASP A 8 -7.27 -11.60 -17.18
N GLY A 9 -5.95 -11.32 -17.23
CA GLY A 9 -5.27 -10.80 -18.42
C GLY A 9 -5.31 -9.28 -18.58
N GLU A 10 -6.06 -8.57 -17.74
CA GLU A 10 -6.22 -7.11 -17.80
C GLU A 10 -5.46 -6.41 -16.65
N PRO A 11 -4.68 -5.36 -16.94
CA PRO A 11 -4.00 -4.59 -15.90
C PRO A 11 -4.99 -3.69 -15.15
N LEU A 12 -5.04 -3.83 -13.83
CA LEU A 12 -5.95 -3.06 -12.99
C LEU A 12 -5.22 -1.89 -12.32
N ALA A 13 -5.27 -0.70 -12.93
CA ALA A 13 -4.47 0.47 -12.56
C ALA A 13 -4.43 0.77 -11.05
N HIS A 14 -5.60 0.73 -10.40
CA HIS A 14 -5.75 1.10 -9.00
C HIS A 14 -5.18 0.07 -8.00
N THR A 15 -4.65 -1.07 -8.47
CA THR A 15 -3.92 -2.04 -7.63
C THR A 15 -2.46 -1.65 -7.42
N ASP A 16 -1.94 -0.67 -8.16
CA ASP A 16 -0.63 -0.10 -7.89
C ASP A 16 -0.65 0.71 -6.57
N ASN A 17 0.39 0.55 -5.74
CA ASN A 17 0.54 1.30 -4.50
C ASN A 17 0.92 2.77 -4.76
N PHE A 18 1.43 3.07 -5.96
CA PHE A 18 1.69 4.43 -6.44
C PHE A 18 0.44 5.10 -7.04
N PHE A 19 -0.67 4.38 -7.21
CA PHE A 19 -1.91 4.96 -7.71
C PHE A 19 -2.41 6.08 -6.80
N VAL A 20 -2.81 7.20 -7.41
CA VAL A 20 -3.34 8.37 -6.69
C VAL A 20 -4.79 8.12 -6.30
N ALA A 21 -4.97 7.67 -5.07
CA ALA A 21 -6.24 7.56 -4.38
C ALA A 21 -6.00 8.03 -2.94
N PRO A 22 -6.26 9.32 -2.64
CA PRO A 22 -5.99 9.88 -1.32
C PRO A 22 -6.72 9.09 -0.23
N ILE A 23 -6.03 8.79 0.87
CA ILE A 23 -6.57 8.06 2.02
C ILE A 23 -6.33 8.84 3.30
N VAL A 24 -7.32 8.84 4.19
CA VAL A 24 -7.15 9.29 5.58
C VAL A 24 -6.82 8.08 6.45
N LEU A 25 -5.64 8.07 7.06
CA LEU A 25 -5.19 6.98 7.94
C LEU A 25 -4.30 7.55 9.05
N ASP A 26 -4.53 7.09 10.28
CA ASP A 26 -3.84 7.57 11.49
C ASP A 26 -3.97 9.10 11.68
N GLY A 27 -5.15 9.65 11.33
CA GLY A 27 -5.46 11.08 11.50
C GLY A 27 -4.85 12.01 10.45
N LEU A 28 -4.14 11.48 9.46
CA LEU A 28 -3.49 12.23 8.39
C LEU A 28 -3.99 11.80 7.01
N GLU A 29 -3.99 12.73 6.07
CA GLU A 29 -4.26 12.44 4.65
C GLU A 29 -2.96 12.08 3.93
N TRP A 30 -3.01 11.02 3.12
CA TRP A 30 -1.90 10.47 2.35
C TRP A 30 -2.28 10.41 0.87
N PRO A 31 -1.48 10.99 -0.05
CA PRO A 31 -1.82 11.01 -1.48
C PRO A 31 -1.94 9.63 -2.13
N THR A 32 -1.13 8.66 -1.67
CA THR A 32 -1.13 7.27 -2.15
C THR A 32 -0.84 6.31 -1.00
N CYS A 33 -1.11 5.01 -1.22
CA CYS A 33 -0.70 3.96 -0.27
C CYS A 33 0.81 3.96 -0.02
N GLU A 34 1.60 4.25 -1.05
CA GLU A 34 3.05 4.34 -0.94
C GLU A 34 3.50 5.47 0.01
N HIS A 35 2.86 6.65 -0.02
CA HIS A 35 3.21 7.74 0.91
C HIS A 35 3.10 7.30 2.36
N TYR A 36 1.98 6.66 2.71
CA TYR A 36 1.77 6.10 4.03
C TYR A 36 2.82 5.03 4.37
N TYR A 37 3.06 4.09 3.45
CA TYR A 37 4.01 3.01 3.65
C TYR A 37 5.44 3.51 3.88
N GLN A 38 5.90 4.49 3.09
CA GLN A 38 7.23 5.06 3.20
C GLN A 38 7.40 5.92 4.45
N ALA A 39 6.37 6.70 4.82
CA ALA A 39 6.40 7.49 6.05
C ALA A 39 6.41 6.60 7.30
N SER A 40 5.67 5.49 7.28
CA SER A 40 5.57 4.53 8.40
C SER A 40 6.87 3.81 8.75
N LYS A 41 7.91 3.93 7.91
CA LYS A 41 9.28 3.50 8.21
C LYS A 41 9.90 4.28 9.38
N PHE A 42 9.42 5.50 9.59
CA PHE A 42 9.92 6.42 10.58
C PHE A 42 8.87 6.56 11.69
N SER A 43 9.31 6.50 12.93
CA SER A 43 8.43 6.63 14.09
C SER A 43 8.65 7.98 14.73
N GLU A 44 7.57 8.70 15.05
CA GLU A 44 7.63 10.06 15.60
C GLU A 44 8.26 10.14 16.99
N ASP A 45 8.38 9.00 17.67
CA ASP A 45 9.09 8.84 18.95
C ASP A 45 10.63 8.86 18.79
N ARG A 46 11.15 8.78 17.56
CA ARG A 46 12.59 8.84 17.25
C ARG A 46 13.15 10.25 17.12
N GLY A 47 12.38 11.26 17.53
CA GLY A 47 12.82 12.65 17.59
C GLY A 47 12.47 13.48 16.35
N GLN A 48 13.01 14.70 16.32
CA GLN A 48 12.62 15.72 15.33
C GLN A 48 12.94 15.32 13.89
N GLU A 49 14.06 14.64 13.65
CA GLU A 49 14.48 14.24 12.31
C GLU A 49 13.52 13.24 11.66
N ALA A 50 13.00 12.29 12.45
CA ALA A 50 12.01 11.31 11.99
C ALA A 50 10.68 12.00 11.65
N ARG A 51 10.23 12.95 12.46
CA ARG A 51 9.02 13.75 12.17
C ARG A 51 9.17 14.54 10.89
N SER A 52 10.30 15.23 10.71
CA SER A 52 10.59 15.96 9.47
C SER A 52 10.68 15.04 8.25
N ALA A 53 11.19 13.81 8.41
CA ALA A 53 11.18 12.81 7.34
C ALA A 53 9.74 12.44 6.92
N VAL A 54 8.87 12.17 7.91
CA VAL A 54 7.44 11.85 7.68
C VAL A 54 6.75 12.98 6.93
N GLU A 55 6.93 14.24 7.34
CA GLU A 55 6.33 15.40 6.69
C GLU A 55 6.84 15.61 5.26
N GLU A 56 8.14 15.45 5.02
CA GLU A 56 8.73 15.57 3.68
C GLU A 56 8.21 14.48 2.74
N ILE A 57 8.11 13.23 3.24
CA ILE A 57 7.58 12.10 2.48
C ILE A 57 6.09 12.31 2.17
N ARG A 58 5.30 12.76 3.14
CA ARG A 58 3.87 13.04 2.96
C ARG A 58 3.62 14.14 1.94
N SER A 59 4.50 15.14 1.90
CA SER A 59 4.43 16.29 0.99
C SER A 59 5.09 16.05 -0.37
N ALA A 60 5.58 14.84 -0.63
CA ALA A 60 6.22 14.51 -1.90
C ALA A 60 5.22 14.63 -3.07
N GLU A 61 5.70 15.11 -4.22
CA GLU A 61 4.87 15.31 -5.42
C GLU A 61 4.36 14.01 -6.05
N SER A 62 4.96 12.87 -5.71
CA SER A 62 4.61 11.58 -6.27
C SER A 62 5.04 10.44 -5.35
N GLY A 63 4.39 9.27 -5.48
CA GLY A 63 4.77 8.11 -4.71
C GLY A 63 6.21 7.61 -5.00
N PRO A 64 6.72 7.62 -6.26
CA PRO A 64 8.14 7.34 -6.50
C PRO A 64 9.08 8.31 -5.80
N ARG A 65 8.69 9.60 -5.69
CA ARG A 65 9.46 10.58 -4.93
C ARG A 65 9.43 10.28 -3.42
N SER A 66 8.27 9.90 -2.88
CA SER A 66 8.12 9.52 -1.47
C SER A 66 9.02 8.31 -1.11
N TRP A 67 9.10 7.32 -2.01
CA TRP A 67 10.06 6.21 -1.91
C TRP A 67 11.51 6.68 -1.92
N SER A 68 11.90 7.51 -2.89
CA SER A 68 13.27 8.00 -3.01
C SER A 68 13.72 8.77 -1.76
N LEU A 69 12.84 9.57 -1.18
CA LEU A 69 13.10 10.31 0.05
C LEU A 69 13.32 9.37 1.25
N ALA A 70 12.47 8.37 1.41
CA ALA A 70 12.61 7.40 2.49
C ALA A 70 13.91 6.57 2.40
N GLN A 71 14.33 6.18 1.19
CA GLN A 71 15.58 5.42 1.02
C GLN A 71 16.83 6.18 1.44
N ARG A 72 16.82 7.52 1.37
CA ARG A 72 17.96 8.37 1.76
C ARG A 72 18.13 8.46 3.29
N ARG A 73 17.12 8.05 4.05
CA ARG A 73 17.04 8.21 5.51
C ARG A 73 17.03 6.86 6.23
N GLY A 74 17.70 5.84 5.66
CA GLY A 74 17.66 4.47 6.19
C GLY A 74 18.18 4.31 7.63
N ASP A 75 18.99 5.26 8.10
CA ASP A 75 19.47 5.38 9.48
C ASP A 75 18.34 5.66 10.49
N LEU A 76 17.25 6.28 10.06
CA LEU A 76 16.08 6.59 10.89
C LEU A 76 15.05 5.45 10.93
N LEU A 77 15.29 4.34 10.23
CA LEU A 77 14.36 3.22 10.12
C LEU A 77 14.03 2.63 11.50
N ARG A 78 12.73 2.42 11.74
CA ARG A 78 12.25 1.74 12.96
C ARG A 78 12.77 0.30 13.04
N ALA A 79 13.11 -0.15 14.25
CA ALA A 79 13.78 -1.43 14.48
C ALA A 79 12.92 -2.66 14.14
N ASP A 80 11.60 -2.55 14.25
CA ASP A 80 10.63 -3.60 13.96
C ASP A 80 10.12 -3.58 12.51
N TRP A 81 10.69 -2.74 11.64
CA TRP A 81 10.18 -2.51 10.28
C TRP A 81 9.91 -3.80 9.49
N GLU A 82 10.85 -4.73 9.50
CA GLU A 82 10.72 -5.99 8.77
C GLU A 82 9.53 -6.85 9.24
N HIS A 83 9.14 -6.72 10.52
CA HIS A 83 7.99 -7.43 11.10
C HIS A 83 6.66 -6.75 10.78
N VAL A 84 6.65 -5.42 10.65
CA VAL A 84 5.41 -4.64 10.50
C VAL A 84 5.08 -4.23 9.06
N ARG A 85 6.06 -4.21 8.15
CA ARG A 85 5.92 -3.66 6.79
C ARG A 85 4.71 -4.21 6.02
N VAL A 86 4.44 -5.52 6.13
CA VAL A 86 3.30 -6.15 5.44
C VAL A 86 1.97 -5.63 6.00
N ASN A 87 1.86 -5.51 7.32
CA ASN A 87 0.67 -4.98 7.97
C ASN A 87 0.44 -3.51 7.61
N VAL A 88 1.51 -2.69 7.60
CA VAL A 88 1.45 -1.28 7.20
C VAL A 88 0.87 -1.14 5.79
N MET A 89 1.37 -1.91 4.81
CA MET A 89 0.84 -1.85 3.45
C MET A 89 -0.60 -2.37 3.38
N TYR A 90 -0.93 -3.46 4.09
CA TYR A 90 -2.29 -3.96 4.17
C TYR A 90 -3.27 -2.91 4.71
N ARG A 91 -2.90 -2.15 5.74
CA ARG A 91 -3.73 -1.06 6.29
C ARG A 91 -3.98 0.03 5.26
N ALA A 92 -2.94 0.45 4.53
CA ALA A 92 -3.08 1.46 3.48
C ALA A 92 -3.98 0.99 2.32
N VAL A 93 -3.76 -0.22 1.84
CA VAL A 93 -4.56 -0.81 0.76
C VAL A 93 -6.02 -0.98 1.21
N SER A 94 -6.24 -1.48 2.43
CA SER A 94 -7.59 -1.62 3.00
C SER A 94 -8.29 -0.25 3.13
N ALA A 95 -7.58 0.77 3.61
CA ALA A 95 -8.10 2.13 3.71
C ALA A 95 -8.47 2.70 2.34
N LYS A 96 -7.64 2.47 1.31
CA LYS A 96 -7.93 2.87 -0.07
C LYS A 96 -9.26 2.30 -0.54
N TYR A 97 -9.46 1.00 -0.43
CA TYR A 97 -10.71 0.40 -0.91
C TYR A 97 -11.92 0.74 -0.01
N ALA A 98 -11.73 0.92 1.29
CA ALA A 98 -12.80 1.38 2.17
C ALA A 98 -13.27 2.81 1.86
N GLN A 99 -12.36 3.69 1.42
CA GLN A 99 -12.65 5.11 1.15
C GLN A 99 -12.99 5.39 -0.31
N HIS A 100 -12.76 4.43 -1.22
CA HIS A 100 -13.03 4.55 -2.66
C HIS A 100 -13.95 3.41 -3.15
N PRO A 101 -15.28 3.52 -2.94
CA PRO A 101 -16.23 2.44 -3.23
C PRO A 101 -16.25 1.96 -4.69
N SER A 102 -15.98 2.85 -5.65
CA SER A 102 -15.88 2.47 -7.07
C SER A 102 -14.72 1.51 -7.34
N LEU A 103 -13.53 1.82 -6.78
CA LEU A 103 -12.35 0.96 -6.89
C LEU A 103 -12.56 -0.37 -6.15
N ALA A 104 -13.29 -0.33 -5.03
CA ALA A 104 -13.61 -1.53 -4.27
C ALA A 104 -14.55 -2.47 -5.03
N ALA A 105 -15.60 -1.91 -5.66
CA ALA A 105 -16.51 -2.68 -6.49
C ALA A 105 -15.76 -3.31 -7.69
N GLU A 106 -14.88 -2.55 -8.33
CA GLU A 106 -14.05 -3.04 -9.44
C GLU A 106 -13.15 -4.21 -9.00
N LEU A 107 -12.40 -4.05 -7.90
CA LEU A 107 -11.56 -5.14 -7.36
C LEU A 107 -12.39 -6.37 -6.97
N ALA A 108 -13.51 -6.18 -6.26
CA ALA A 108 -14.34 -7.26 -5.75
C ALA A 108 -14.97 -8.09 -6.88
N ALA A 109 -15.32 -7.44 -7.99
CA ALA A 109 -15.89 -8.07 -9.17
C ALA A 109 -14.87 -8.90 -9.97
N THR A 110 -13.57 -8.69 -9.79
CA THR A 110 -12.56 -9.51 -10.45
C THR A 110 -12.56 -10.94 -9.92
N SER A 111 -12.13 -11.89 -10.74
CA SER A 111 -11.93 -13.29 -10.36
C SER A 111 -10.49 -13.72 -10.62
N GLY A 112 -10.17 -15.01 -10.48
CA GLY A 112 -8.87 -15.52 -10.90
C GLY A 112 -7.64 -15.07 -10.09
N PRO A 113 -6.44 -15.47 -10.54
CA PRO A 113 -5.18 -15.14 -9.89
C PRO A 113 -4.83 -13.66 -10.04
N ILE A 114 -4.17 -13.10 -9.02
CA ILE A 114 -3.62 -11.74 -9.05
C ILE A 114 -2.13 -11.82 -9.38
N GLU A 115 -1.73 -11.23 -10.51
CA GLU A 115 -0.35 -11.22 -10.97
C GLU A 115 0.26 -9.84 -10.74
N THR A 116 0.97 -9.66 -9.63
CA THR A 116 1.63 -8.39 -9.30
C THR A 116 2.90 -8.18 -10.11
N SER A 117 3.16 -6.93 -10.51
CA SER A 117 4.37 -6.55 -11.25
C SER A 117 5.68 -6.88 -10.51
N LEU A 118 6.77 -6.95 -11.28
CA LEU A 118 8.10 -7.32 -10.77
C LEU A 118 8.58 -6.37 -9.65
N SER A 119 9.08 -6.99 -8.58
CA SER A 119 9.74 -6.35 -7.43
C SER A 119 10.78 -7.34 -6.86
N THR A 120 11.25 -7.15 -5.63
CA THR A 120 11.92 -8.24 -4.92
C THR A 120 10.94 -9.41 -4.75
N ALA A 121 11.42 -10.66 -4.89
CA ALA A 121 10.56 -11.84 -4.88
C ALA A 121 9.67 -11.92 -3.62
N ASP A 122 10.24 -11.59 -2.46
CA ASP A 122 9.51 -11.53 -1.20
C ASP A 122 8.39 -10.49 -1.21
N TRP A 123 8.68 -9.28 -1.71
CA TRP A 123 7.70 -8.20 -1.72
C TRP A 123 6.61 -8.42 -2.75
N GLN A 124 6.96 -8.95 -3.93
CA GLN A 124 5.99 -9.30 -4.98
C GLN A 124 4.94 -10.27 -4.43
N ARG A 125 5.39 -11.34 -3.74
CA ARG A 125 4.49 -12.29 -3.08
C ARG A 125 3.62 -11.63 -2.02
N MET A 126 4.19 -10.78 -1.16
CA MET A 126 3.43 -10.12 -0.11
C MET A 126 2.37 -9.16 -0.67
N ASN A 127 2.70 -8.38 -1.70
CA ASN A 127 1.76 -7.46 -2.34
C ASN A 127 0.57 -8.22 -2.95
N ARG A 128 0.83 -9.39 -3.57
CA ARG A 128 -0.23 -10.27 -4.06
C ARG A 128 -1.15 -10.73 -2.93
N LEU A 129 -0.59 -11.25 -1.85
CA LEU A 129 -1.38 -11.75 -0.71
C LEU A 129 -2.21 -10.63 -0.06
N ILE A 130 -1.69 -9.39 -0.01
CA ILE A 130 -2.44 -8.23 0.46
C ILE A 130 -3.65 -7.96 -0.43
N LEU A 131 -3.46 -7.92 -1.76
CA LEU A 131 -4.56 -7.68 -2.70
C LEU A 131 -5.59 -8.81 -2.68
N GLU A 132 -5.15 -10.06 -2.60
CA GLU A 132 -6.05 -11.23 -2.45
C GLU A 132 -6.87 -11.09 -1.18
N ARG A 133 -6.22 -10.79 -0.05
CA ARG A 133 -6.90 -10.63 1.24
C ARG A 133 -7.94 -9.52 1.20
N VAL A 134 -7.58 -8.36 0.67
CA VAL A 134 -8.49 -7.21 0.58
C VAL A 134 -9.66 -7.51 -0.36
N ARG A 135 -9.41 -8.13 -1.53
CA ARG A 135 -10.47 -8.55 -2.45
C ARG A 135 -11.50 -9.45 -1.76
N GLU A 136 -11.05 -10.45 -1.00
CA GLU A 136 -11.96 -11.33 -0.26
C GLU A 136 -12.74 -10.60 0.85
N GLU A 137 -12.12 -9.62 1.52
CA GLU A 137 -12.80 -8.83 2.55
C GLU A 137 -13.89 -7.92 1.98
N LEU A 138 -13.71 -7.42 0.75
CA LEU A 138 -14.69 -6.60 0.04
C LEU A 138 -15.91 -7.42 -0.45
N ARG A 139 -15.74 -8.72 -0.70
CA ARG A 139 -16.83 -9.57 -1.19
C ARG A 139 -17.85 -9.90 -0.08
N PRO A 140 -19.14 -10.03 -0.44
CA PRO A 140 -20.16 -10.64 0.44
C PRO A 140 -19.71 -12.02 0.93
N PRO A 141 -20.07 -12.44 2.16
CA PRO A 141 -19.66 -13.74 2.68
C PRO A 141 -19.98 -14.94 1.79
N SER A 142 -21.04 -14.86 0.98
CA SER A 142 -21.46 -15.90 0.03
C SER A 142 -20.57 -16.03 -1.22
N GLU A 143 -19.72 -15.03 -1.50
CA GLU A 143 -18.88 -14.94 -2.69
C GLU A 143 -17.38 -15.04 -2.36
N ARG A 144 -17.06 -15.29 -1.09
CA ARG A 144 -15.68 -15.49 -0.63
C ARG A 144 -15.21 -16.90 -0.98
N ASN A 145 -13.94 -17.03 -1.33
CA ASN A 145 -13.32 -18.33 -1.54
C ASN A 145 -13.42 -19.17 -0.25
N GLU A 146 -13.86 -20.43 -0.38
CA GLU A 146 -13.85 -21.38 0.73
C GLU A 146 -12.40 -21.62 1.18
N ARG A 147 -12.16 -21.52 2.50
CA ARG A 147 -10.82 -21.63 3.11
C ARG A 147 -10.33 -23.05 3.19
#